data_AF-A0A7C3FNP3-F1
#
_entry.id   AF-A0A7C3FNP3-F1
#
_cell.length_a   1.000
_cell.length_b   1.000
_cell.length_c   1.000
_cell.angle_alpha   90.00
_cell.angle_beta   90.00
_cell.angle_gamma   90.00
#
_symmetry.space_group_name_H-M   'P 1'
#
loop_
_entity.id
_entity.type
_entity.pdbx_description
1 polymer ?
#
loop_
_entity_poly.entity_id
_entity_poly.type
_entity_poly.pdbx_seq_one_letter_code
_entity_poly.pdbx_strand_id
1 'polypeptide(L)'
;MMQKLWNRFRLAGRVLLKGDSASRQLRAVPAITPDEVAEAREFFPLDKFFIYGHARSGTTLLTRLIRLHPDVHCNYQGHFFTRQPTLEGLVNRAEIEDWFTRSSNRWNRGRDLSPVVLRAAADYIMEREARPLGAKVVGDKSPNNLLNGQAVDLAHKIYPDGRIVFIVRDGRDAAVSHRFQNFIDAPQHLSQADLEIRAAFERDPDPFLSGQRSIFTANAIRRAAEDWVRNVTETDARGRELYGDRYISLRYEDLLAASWEQMERLWAFLGV
;
A
#
# COMPACT_ATOMS: atom_id res chain seq x y z
N MET A 1 22.69 38.65 24.18
CA MET A 1 22.59 39.17 22.79
C MET A 1 23.58 38.49 21.84
N MET A 2 24.87 38.40 22.19
CA MET A 2 25.92 37.72 21.40
C MET A 2 25.60 36.25 21.03
N GLN A 3 25.02 35.47 21.95
CA GLN A 3 24.73 34.05 21.70
C GLN A 3 23.65 33.82 20.63
N LYS A 4 22.67 34.74 20.53
CA LYS A 4 21.65 34.73 19.46
C LYS A 4 22.25 35.13 18.11
N LEU A 5 23.19 36.09 18.08
CA LEU A 5 23.91 36.44 16.85
C LEU A 5 24.78 35.29 16.37
N TRP A 6 25.52 34.64 17.27
CA TRP A 6 26.39 33.51 16.90
C TRP A 6 25.58 32.33 16.33
N ASN A 7 24.43 32.00 16.92
CA ASN A 7 23.55 30.96 16.36
C ASN A 7 23.03 31.31 14.96
N ARG A 8 22.73 32.58 14.68
CA ARG A 8 22.32 33.05 13.35
C ARG A 8 23.45 32.95 12.32
N PHE A 9 24.68 33.31 12.69
CA PHE A 9 25.85 33.15 11.82
C PHE A 9 26.17 31.69 11.53
N ARG A 10 26.03 30.78 12.52
CA ARG A 10 26.17 29.33 12.28
C ARG A 10 25.09 28.77 11.35
N LEU A 11 23.83 29.22 11.48
CA LEU A 11 22.75 28.82 10.57
C LEU A 11 22.99 29.35 9.15
N ALA A 12 23.35 30.62 9.00
CA ALA A 12 23.64 31.24 7.71
C ALA A 12 24.82 30.55 7.00
N GLY A 13 25.90 30.23 7.72
CA GLY A 13 27.03 29.48 7.18
C GLY A 13 26.66 28.06 6.75
N ARG A 14 25.72 27.40 7.44
CA ARG A 14 25.26 26.05 7.09
C ARG A 14 24.40 26.04 5.82
N VAL A 15 23.52 27.04 5.67
CA VAL A 15 22.72 27.26 4.46
C VAL A 15 23.60 27.60 3.26
N LEU A 16 24.58 28.51 3.43
CA LEU A 16 25.45 28.96 2.34
C LEU A 16 26.45 27.89 1.87
N LEU A 17 26.96 27.03 2.77
CA LEU A 17 27.97 26.03 2.43
C LEU A 17 27.41 24.68 2.02
N LYS A 18 26.21 24.32 2.48
CA LYS A 18 25.61 22.99 2.25
C LYS A 18 24.26 23.01 1.53
N GLY A 19 23.67 24.18 1.28
CA GLY A 19 22.32 24.30 0.75
C GLY A 19 21.21 23.89 1.73
N ASP A 20 21.57 23.27 2.86
CA ASP A 20 20.63 22.84 3.89
C ASP A 20 20.25 24.01 4.80
N SER A 21 19.05 24.56 4.58
CA SER A 21 18.25 25.02 5.71
C SER A 21 18.04 23.82 6.62
N ALA A 22 18.26 23.99 7.93
CA ALA A 22 18.13 22.90 8.90
C ALA A 22 16.84 22.12 8.62
N SER A 23 16.96 20.86 8.21
CA SER A 23 15.82 20.03 7.81
C SER A 23 14.88 19.92 9.01
N ARG A 24 13.83 20.73 9.01
CA ARG A 24 12.80 20.68 10.05
C ARG A 24 12.15 19.32 9.92
N GLN A 25 12.15 18.55 11.01
CA GLN A 25 11.42 17.30 11.06
C GLN A 25 9.93 17.64 10.90
N LEU A 26 9.33 17.13 9.82
CA LEU A 26 7.92 17.32 9.53
C LEU A 26 7.07 16.63 10.60
N ARG A 27 5.93 17.24 10.91
CA ARG A 27 4.96 16.62 11.81
C ARG A 27 4.33 15.43 11.10
N ALA A 28 4.00 14.41 11.89
CA ALA A 28 3.14 13.35 11.39
C ALA A 28 1.78 13.98 11.01
N VAL A 29 1.29 13.67 9.81
CA VAL A 29 -0.07 14.01 9.41
C VAL A 29 -1.04 13.48 10.49
N PRO A 30 -2.10 14.19 10.90
CA PRO A 30 -3.08 13.63 11.84
C PRO A 30 -4.05 12.66 11.14
N ALA A 31 -4.84 11.92 11.92
CA ALA A 31 -5.95 11.15 11.36
C ALA A 31 -7.12 12.06 10.98
N ILE A 32 -7.85 11.69 9.92
CA ILE A 32 -9.10 12.34 9.53
C ILE A 32 -10.16 12.11 10.63
N THR A 33 -11.00 13.11 10.88
CA THR A 33 -12.09 13.00 11.86
C THR A 33 -13.37 12.41 11.26
N PRO A 34 -14.29 11.89 12.10
CA PRO A 34 -15.61 11.47 11.62
C PRO A 34 -16.38 12.57 10.89
N ASP A 35 -16.31 13.82 11.34
CA ASP A 35 -16.98 14.96 10.70
C ASP A 35 -16.38 15.26 9.32
N GLU A 36 -15.03 15.22 9.22
CA GLU A 36 -14.32 15.40 7.94
C GLU A 36 -14.60 14.24 6.96
N VAL A 37 -14.78 13.02 7.46
CA VAL A 37 -15.22 11.87 6.64
C VAL A 37 -16.65 12.09 6.15
N ALA A 38 -17.57 12.52 7.00
CA ALA A 38 -18.94 12.82 6.62
C ALA A 38 -19.00 13.91 5.53
N GLU A 39 -18.24 15.00 5.71
CA GLU A 39 -18.11 16.08 4.72
C GLU A 39 -17.54 15.57 3.39
N ALA A 40 -16.50 14.73 3.43
CA ALA A 40 -15.93 14.13 2.21
C ALA A 40 -16.96 13.28 1.44
N ARG A 41 -17.81 12.53 2.15
CA ARG A 41 -18.84 11.66 1.54
C ARG A 41 -19.96 12.42 0.85
N GLU A 42 -20.20 13.69 1.20
CA GLU A 42 -21.15 14.54 0.47
C GLU A 42 -20.70 14.78 -0.98
N PHE A 43 -19.39 14.88 -1.19
CA PHE A 43 -18.80 15.07 -2.52
C PHE A 43 -18.41 13.76 -3.20
N PHE A 44 -18.00 12.76 -2.42
CA PHE A 44 -17.49 11.47 -2.86
C PHE A 44 -18.28 10.32 -2.20
N PRO A 45 -19.49 10.01 -2.71
CA PRO A 45 -20.44 9.14 -2.02
C PRO A 45 -20.17 7.65 -2.15
N LEU A 46 -19.28 7.21 -3.05
CA LEU A 46 -19.04 5.79 -3.29
C LEU A 46 -18.33 5.16 -2.08
N ASP A 47 -18.68 3.93 -1.75
CA ASP A 47 -17.94 3.21 -0.72
C ASP A 47 -16.54 2.83 -1.21
N LYS A 48 -15.58 2.77 -0.27
CA LYS A 48 -14.15 2.55 -0.57
C LYS A 48 -13.67 1.21 -0.03
N PHE A 49 -12.87 0.51 -0.81
CA PHE A 49 -12.16 -0.67 -0.33
C PHE A 49 -10.73 -0.77 -0.89
N PHE A 50 -9.89 -1.51 -0.17
CA PHE A 50 -8.50 -1.77 -0.58
C PHE A 50 -8.21 -3.26 -0.55
N ILE A 51 -7.71 -3.79 -1.66
CA ILE A 51 -7.26 -5.18 -1.74
C ILE A 51 -5.76 -5.23 -1.46
N TYR A 52 -5.42 -5.83 -0.33
CA TYR A 52 -4.06 -6.11 0.11
C TYR A 52 -3.75 -7.61 0.02
N GLY A 53 -2.47 -7.92 0.15
CA GLY A 53 -1.95 -9.26 -0.01
C GLY A 53 -0.44 -9.20 -0.22
N HIS A 54 0.26 -10.23 0.25
CA HIS A 54 1.63 -10.44 -0.15
C HIS A 54 1.72 -10.55 -1.69
N ALA A 55 2.83 -10.12 -2.28
CA ALA A 55 3.07 -10.35 -3.70
C ALA A 55 2.92 -11.84 -4.02
N ARG A 56 2.35 -12.15 -5.19
CA ARG A 56 2.08 -13.54 -5.67
C ARG A 56 0.95 -14.30 -4.97
N SER A 57 0.15 -13.65 -4.12
CA SER A 57 -1.02 -14.25 -3.47
C SER A 57 -2.32 -14.25 -4.31
N GLY A 58 -2.23 -14.02 -5.62
CA GLY A 58 -3.42 -14.01 -6.48
C GLY A 58 -4.27 -12.73 -6.41
N THR A 59 -3.73 -11.63 -5.87
CA THR A 59 -4.43 -10.33 -5.78
C THR A 59 -4.96 -9.84 -7.14
N THR A 60 -4.21 -10.08 -8.24
CA THR A 60 -4.67 -9.75 -9.60
C THR A 60 -5.85 -10.59 -10.06
N LEU A 61 -5.87 -11.90 -9.75
CA LEU A 61 -7.00 -12.78 -10.05
C LEU A 61 -8.25 -12.31 -9.29
N LEU A 62 -8.11 -12.08 -7.98
CA LEU A 62 -9.19 -11.56 -7.14
C LEU A 62 -9.76 -10.25 -7.69
N THR A 63 -8.89 -9.33 -8.12
CA THR A 63 -9.35 -8.06 -8.73
C THR A 63 -10.13 -8.28 -10.02
N ARG A 64 -9.77 -9.27 -10.85
CA ARG A 64 -10.54 -9.58 -12.06
C ARG A 64 -11.92 -10.14 -11.73
N LEU A 65 -12.00 -11.01 -10.72
CA LEU A 65 -13.26 -11.62 -10.29
C LEU A 65 -14.19 -10.61 -9.63
N ILE A 66 -13.68 -9.76 -8.73
CA ILE A 66 -14.51 -8.82 -7.97
C ILE A 66 -15.23 -7.81 -8.87
N ARG A 67 -14.60 -7.45 -9.99
CA ARG A 67 -15.10 -6.52 -11.02
C ARG A 67 -16.21 -7.12 -11.90
N LEU A 68 -16.52 -8.40 -11.76
CA LEU A 68 -17.64 -9.01 -12.50
C LEU A 68 -18.99 -8.51 -11.97
N HIS A 69 -19.05 -7.98 -10.74
CA HIS A 69 -20.26 -7.38 -10.21
C HIS A 69 -20.46 -5.96 -10.79
N PRO A 70 -21.64 -5.63 -11.33
CA PRO A 70 -21.88 -4.34 -11.99
C PRO A 70 -21.71 -3.13 -11.06
N ASP A 71 -21.94 -3.31 -9.76
CA ASP A 71 -21.79 -2.25 -8.76
C ASP A 71 -20.35 -2.06 -8.25
N VAL A 72 -19.37 -2.84 -8.71
CA VAL A 72 -17.98 -2.80 -8.20
C VAL A 72 -17.00 -2.34 -9.28
N HIS A 73 -16.34 -1.20 -9.04
CA HIS A 73 -15.14 -0.81 -9.78
C HIS A 73 -13.89 -1.09 -8.94
N CYS A 74 -12.84 -1.63 -9.57
CA CYS A 74 -11.55 -1.78 -8.92
C CYS A 74 -10.43 -1.63 -9.93
N ASN A 75 -9.45 -0.78 -9.62
CA ASN A 75 -8.27 -0.62 -10.44
C ASN A 75 -7.00 -1.04 -9.69
N TYR A 76 -5.90 -1.11 -10.42
CA TYR A 76 -4.65 -1.69 -9.96
C TYR A 76 -3.65 -0.59 -9.58
N GLN A 77 -2.92 -0.81 -8.48
CA GLN A 77 -1.64 -0.19 -8.21
C GLN A 77 -1.66 1.34 -8.11
N GLY A 78 -2.73 1.91 -7.55
CA GLY A 78 -2.71 3.31 -7.10
C GLY A 78 -1.65 3.55 -6.02
N HIS A 79 -1.28 2.50 -5.29
CA HIS A 79 -0.20 2.51 -4.30
C HIS A 79 -0.32 3.60 -3.22
N PHE A 80 -1.55 4.07 -2.95
CA PHE A 80 -1.84 5.15 -2.00
C PHE A 80 -1.19 4.92 -0.63
N PHE A 81 -1.13 3.66 -0.18
CA PHE A 81 -0.65 3.33 1.18
C PHE A 81 0.41 2.22 1.21
N THR A 82 0.82 1.68 0.07
CA THR A 82 1.54 0.39 0.01
C THR A 82 2.96 0.48 -0.54
N ARG A 83 3.34 1.60 -1.17
CA ARG A 83 4.67 1.81 -1.73
C ARG A 83 5.05 3.29 -1.60
N GLN A 84 6.32 3.56 -1.29
CA GLN A 84 6.84 4.92 -1.24
C GLN A 84 7.06 5.49 -2.65
N PRO A 85 6.76 6.80 -2.89
CA PRO A 85 6.06 7.69 -1.97
C PRO A 85 4.58 7.31 -1.82
N THR A 86 4.08 7.29 -0.58
CA THR A 86 2.65 7.08 -0.30
C THR A 86 1.85 8.37 -0.57
N LEU A 87 0.53 8.32 -0.39
CA LEU A 87 -0.38 9.45 -0.52
C LEU A 87 0.08 10.65 0.33
N GLU A 88 0.60 10.41 1.53
CA GLU A 88 1.16 11.46 2.41
C GLU A 88 2.31 12.24 1.75
N GLY A 89 2.98 11.67 0.75
CA GLY A 89 3.99 12.35 -0.05
C GLY A 89 3.49 13.63 -0.71
N LEU A 90 2.18 13.77 -0.95
CA LEU A 90 1.56 15.00 -1.48
C LEU A 90 1.67 16.19 -0.53
N VAL A 91 1.79 15.95 0.78
CA VAL A 91 1.81 16.99 1.82
C VAL A 91 3.12 16.99 2.62
N ASN A 92 4.07 16.11 2.27
CA ASN A 92 5.33 15.90 2.98
C ASN A 92 6.40 16.96 2.63
N ARG A 93 6.06 18.24 2.78
CA ARG A 93 6.91 19.41 2.55
C ARG A 93 6.66 20.47 3.63
N ALA A 94 7.73 21.12 4.10
CA ALA A 94 7.65 22.07 5.22
C ALA A 94 6.77 23.28 4.88
N GLU A 95 6.84 23.75 3.64
CA GLU A 95 6.06 24.87 3.12
C GLU A 95 4.56 24.53 3.08
N ILE A 96 4.22 23.27 2.77
CA ILE A 96 2.84 22.78 2.75
C ILE A 96 2.31 22.60 4.17
N GLU A 97 3.09 21.99 5.08
CA GLU A 97 2.73 21.88 6.51
C GLU A 97 2.45 23.27 7.10
N ASP A 98 3.35 24.24 6.88
CA ASP A 98 3.21 25.60 7.41
C ASP A 98 2.00 26.34 6.80
N TRP A 99 1.61 26.03 5.56
CA TRP A 99 0.38 26.57 4.96
C TRP A 99 -0.88 25.92 5.56
N PHE A 100 -0.92 24.60 5.64
CA PHE A 100 -2.09 23.84 6.08
C PHE A 100 -2.38 24.05 7.57
N THR A 101 -1.34 24.24 8.40
CA THR A 101 -1.47 24.45 9.84
C THR A 101 -1.48 25.92 10.26
N ARG A 102 -1.43 26.87 9.31
CA ARG A 102 -1.30 28.30 9.60
C ARG A 102 -2.47 28.80 10.46
N SER A 103 -2.18 29.41 11.62
CA SER A 103 -3.22 29.92 12.53
C SER A 103 -4.09 31.04 11.95
N SER A 104 -3.56 31.79 10.97
CA SER A 104 -4.31 32.82 10.25
C SER A 104 -5.22 32.25 9.15
N ASN A 105 -5.06 30.98 8.77
CA ASN A 105 -5.91 30.33 7.77
C ASN A 105 -7.24 29.95 8.42
N ARG A 106 -8.31 30.72 8.19
CA ARG A 106 -9.62 30.40 8.78
C ARG A 106 -10.31 29.19 8.14
N TRP A 107 -9.90 28.80 6.94
CA TRP A 107 -10.44 27.63 6.23
C TRP A 107 -10.03 26.31 6.87
N ASN A 108 -8.94 26.27 7.63
CA ASN A 108 -8.50 25.05 8.31
C ASN A 108 -9.27 24.76 9.61
N ARG A 109 -10.17 25.67 10.04
CA ARG A 109 -10.98 25.54 11.26
C ARG A 109 -10.11 25.21 12.50
N GLY A 110 -8.88 25.72 12.55
CA GLY A 110 -7.92 25.49 13.63
C GLY A 110 -7.21 24.13 13.60
N ARG A 111 -7.36 23.36 12.50
CA ARG A 111 -6.80 22.02 12.32
C ARG A 111 -5.76 21.98 11.19
N ASP A 112 -5.17 20.82 10.99
CA ASP A 112 -4.32 20.53 9.83
C ASP A 112 -5.19 20.10 8.65
N LEU A 113 -5.05 20.75 7.49
CA LEU A 113 -5.77 20.42 6.26
C LEU A 113 -5.25 19.16 5.56
N SER A 114 -4.12 18.60 6.00
CA SER A 114 -3.51 17.44 5.36
C SER A 114 -4.49 16.27 5.15
N PRO A 115 -5.24 15.78 6.17
CA PRO A 115 -6.09 14.60 5.99
C PRO A 115 -7.21 14.81 4.95
N VAL A 116 -7.86 15.97 4.96
CA VAL A 116 -8.95 16.28 4.01
C VAL A 116 -8.44 16.46 2.58
N VAL A 117 -7.25 17.05 2.40
CA VAL A 117 -6.63 17.19 1.07
C VAL A 117 -6.24 15.82 0.52
N LEU A 118 -5.63 14.97 1.36
CA LEU A 118 -5.26 13.60 0.97
C LEU A 118 -6.50 12.77 0.60
N ARG A 119 -7.56 12.84 1.43
CA ARG A 119 -8.84 12.18 1.18
C ARG A 119 -9.47 12.62 -0.14
N ALA A 120 -9.60 13.94 -0.36
CA ALA A 120 -10.19 14.48 -1.57
C ALA A 120 -9.40 14.12 -2.83
N ALA A 121 -8.07 14.13 -2.77
CA ALA A 121 -7.22 13.74 -3.90
C ALA A 121 -7.42 12.27 -4.28
N ALA A 122 -7.37 11.37 -3.30
CA ALA A 122 -7.55 9.94 -3.52
C ALA A 122 -8.97 9.59 -3.96
N ASP A 123 -10.00 10.20 -3.36
CA ASP A 123 -11.40 9.99 -3.75
C ASP A 123 -11.68 10.48 -5.17
N TYR A 124 -11.15 11.64 -5.55
CA TYR A 124 -11.28 12.11 -6.93
C TYR A 124 -10.64 11.14 -7.92
N ILE A 125 -9.43 10.63 -7.63
CA ILE A 125 -8.74 9.66 -8.49
C ILE A 125 -9.56 8.37 -8.66
N MET A 126 -10.14 7.85 -7.58
CA MET A 126 -10.92 6.61 -7.62
C MET A 126 -12.30 6.81 -8.27
N GLU A 127 -13.05 7.80 -7.80
CA GLU A 127 -14.46 7.95 -8.21
C GLU A 127 -14.63 8.48 -9.63
N ARG A 128 -13.69 9.26 -10.15
CA ARG A 128 -13.78 9.76 -11.54
C ARG A 128 -13.85 8.62 -12.56
N GLU A 129 -13.26 7.46 -12.25
CA GLU A 129 -13.37 6.26 -13.10
C GLU A 129 -14.62 5.44 -12.80
N ALA A 130 -15.03 5.36 -11.53
CA ALA A 130 -16.16 4.54 -11.12
C ALA A 130 -17.52 5.12 -11.53
N ARG A 131 -17.68 6.45 -11.47
CA ARG A 131 -18.97 7.12 -11.72
C ARG A 131 -19.55 6.86 -13.13
N PRO A 132 -18.79 6.97 -14.24
CA PRO A 132 -19.33 6.68 -15.57
C PRO A 132 -19.76 5.23 -15.76
N LEU A 133 -19.27 4.31 -14.92
CA LEU A 133 -19.59 2.89 -14.96
C LEU A 133 -20.84 2.54 -14.13
N GLY A 134 -21.39 3.50 -13.37
CA GLY A 134 -22.54 3.26 -12.50
C GLY A 134 -22.22 2.40 -11.27
N ALA A 135 -20.95 2.22 -10.94
CA ALA A 135 -20.54 1.48 -9.74
C ALA A 135 -21.08 2.15 -8.46
N LYS A 136 -21.22 1.38 -7.38
CA LYS A 136 -21.58 1.84 -6.03
C LYS A 136 -20.40 1.76 -5.06
N VAL A 137 -19.43 0.91 -5.38
CA VAL A 137 -18.24 0.67 -4.57
C VAL A 137 -17.01 0.76 -5.48
N VAL A 138 -15.98 1.47 -5.03
CA VAL A 138 -14.71 1.62 -5.75
C VAL A 138 -13.53 1.24 -4.86
N GLY A 139 -12.53 0.58 -5.44
CA GLY A 139 -11.34 0.20 -4.69
C GLY A 139 -10.05 0.17 -5.48
N ASP A 140 -8.94 0.10 -4.75
CA ASP A 140 -7.59 -0.08 -5.27
C ASP A 140 -7.04 -1.43 -4.83
N LYS A 141 -6.49 -2.19 -5.77
CA LYS A 141 -5.64 -3.33 -5.45
C LYS A 141 -4.19 -2.95 -5.56
N SER A 142 -3.51 -2.98 -4.41
CA SER A 142 -2.06 -2.83 -4.33
C SER A 142 -1.48 -3.85 -3.34
N PRO A 143 -0.55 -4.74 -3.75
CA PRO A 143 0.15 -5.60 -2.81
C PRO A 143 0.87 -4.76 -1.75
N ASN A 144 0.86 -5.20 -0.49
CA ASN A 144 1.36 -4.40 0.63
C ASN A 144 2.63 -4.96 1.27
N ASN A 145 3.33 -5.92 0.65
CA ASN A 145 4.53 -6.54 1.24
C ASN A 145 5.70 -5.57 1.48
N LEU A 146 5.70 -4.38 0.87
CA LEU A 146 6.72 -3.35 1.13
C LEU A 146 6.50 -2.62 2.47
N LEU A 147 5.25 -2.46 2.91
CA LEU A 147 4.89 -1.70 4.10
C LEU A 147 4.10 -2.52 5.15
N ASN A 148 3.70 -3.75 4.83
CA ASN A 148 3.06 -4.71 5.73
C ASN A 148 1.89 -4.09 6.51
N GLY A 149 1.89 -4.21 7.85
CA GLY A 149 0.85 -3.63 8.70
C GLY A 149 0.76 -2.10 8.61
N GLN A 150 1.87 -1.42 8.32
CA GLN A 150 1.90 0.04 8.18
C GLN A 150 0.98 0.53 7.04
N ALA A 151 0.79 -0.26 5.98
CA ALA A 151 -0.16 0.08 4.93
C ALA A 151 -1.62 0.15 5.44
N VAL A 152 -1.96 -0.67 6.43
CA VAL A 152 -3.28 -0.66 7.09
C VAL A 152 -3.41 0.57 7.98
N ASP A 153 -2.36 0.93 8.72
CA ASP A 153 -2.32 2.15 9.54
C ASP A 153 -2.49 3.42 8.72
N LEU A 154 -1.74 3.52 7.61
CA LEU A 154 -1.82 4.65 6.69
C LEU A 154 -3.19 4.73 6.02
N ALA A 155 -3.78 3.60 5.63
CA ALA A 155 -5.13 3.56 5.09
C ALA A 155 -6.16 4.02 6.13
N HIS A 156 -6.12 3.49 7.35
CA HIS A 156 -7.10 3.81 8.40
C HIS A 156 -7.08 5.28 8.80
N LYS A 157 -5.92 5.92 8.71
CA LYS A 157 -5.75 7.35 8.96
C LYS A 157 -6.58 8.24 8.04
N ILE A 158 -6.84 7.80 6.81
CA ILE A 158 -7.56 8.57 5.76
C ILE A 158 -8.93 7.95 5.43
N TYR A 159 -9.06 6.63 5.58
CA TYR A 159 -10.23 5.82 5.26
C TYR A 159 -10.67 4.95 6.44
N PRO A 160 -11.00 5.52 7.62
CA PRO A 160 -11.55 4.74 8.73
C PRO A 160 -12.94 4.15 8.41
N ASP A 161 -13.62 4.71 7.41
CA ASP A 161 -14.89 4.22 6.85
C ASP A 161 -14.71 3.22 5.69
N GLY A 162 -13.47 2.99 5.23
CA GLY A 162 -13.17 2.05 4.16
C GLY A 162 -13.22 0.59 4.59
N ARG A 163 -13.20 -0.32 3.62
CA ARG A 163 -13.09 -1.77 3.83
C ARG A 163 -11.72 -2.30 3.40
N ILE A 164 -11.18 -3.27 4.13
CA ILE A 164 -9.93 -3.96 3.77
C ILE A 164 -10.22 -5.41 3.40
N VAL A 165 -9.75 -5.80 2.22
CA VAL A 165 -9.80 -7.18 1.72
C VAL A 165 -8.36 -7.70 1.66
N PHE A 166 -8.04 -8.73 2.46
CA PHE A 166 -6.69 -9.29 2.51
C PHE A 166 -6.65 -10.72 1.98
N ILE A 167 -6.01 -10.93 0.83
CA ILE A 167 -5.83 -12.28 0.26
C ILE A 167 -4.49 -12.88 0.67
N VAL A 168 -4.56 -14.08 1.24
CA VAL A 168 -3.43 -14.87 1.73
C VAL A 168 -3.29 -16.11 0.86
N ARG A 169 -2.06 -16.42 0.46
CA ARG A 169 -1.70 -17.68 -0.21
C ARG A 169 -0.65 -18.38 0.63
N ASP A 170 -0.57 -19.71 0.53
CA ASP A 170 0.50 -20.48 1.14
C ASP A 170 1.88 -19.86 0.85
N GLY A 171 2.67 -19.64 1.90
CA GLY A 171 3.97 -18.98 1.80
C GLY A 171 4.99 -19.74 0.95
N ARG A 172 4.87 -21.07 0.87
CA ARG A 172 5.73 -21.91 0.03
C ARG A 172 5.47 -21.62 -1.45
N ASP A 173 4.20 -21.60 -1.82
CA ASP A 173 3.73 -21.27 -3.16
C ASP A 173 4.08 -19.84 -3.57
N ALA A 174 3.89 -18.88 -2.65
CA ALA A 174 4.23 -17.49 -2.88
C ALA A 174 5.74 -17.32 -3.12
N ALA A 175 6.58 -17.97 -2.30
CA ALA A 175 8.03 -17.94 -2.44
C ALA A 175 8.52 -18.54 -3.77
N VAL A 176 7.96 -19.69 -4.16
CA VAL A 176 8.26 -20.33 -5.45
C VAL A 176 7.86 -19.40 -6.61
N SER A 177 6.63 -18.88 -6.59
CA SER A 177 6.14 -17.97 -7.64
C SER A 177 6.97 -16.70 -7.76
N HIS A 178 7.38 -16.12 -6.63
CA HIS A 178 8.20 -14.91 -6.60
C HIS A 178 9.61 -15.17 -7.14
N ARG A 179 10.19 -16.34 -6.83
CA ARG A 179 11.50 -16.72 -7.38
C ARG A 179 11.45 -16.84 -8.90
N PHE A 180 10.47 -17.55 -9.44
CA PHE A 180 10.33 -17.69 -10.89
C PHE A 180 10.15 -16.34 -11.58
N GLN A 181 9.30 -15.46 -11.03
CA GLN A 181 9.12 -14.12 -11.57
C GLN A 181 10.44 -13.34 -11.60
N ASN A 182 11.18 -13.28 -10.49
CA ASN A 182 12.42 -12.50 -10.45
C ASN A 182 13.51 -13.09 -11.35
N PHE A 183 13.55 -14.43 -11.46
CA PHE A 183 14.54 -15.13 -12.28
C PHE A 183 14.31 -14.91 -13.78
N ILE A 184 13.05 -14.80 -14.21
CA ILE A 184 12.64 -14.68 -15.61
C ILE A 184 12.43 -13.20 -16.01
N ASP A 185 11.60 -12.48 -15.25
CA ASP A 185 11.05 -11.18 -15.66
C ASP A 185 11.74 -9.97 -15.02
N ALA A 186 12.52 -10.17 -13.96
CA ALA A 186 13.12 -9.07 -13.21
C ALA A 186 14.59 -9.31 -12.78
N PRO A 187 15.49 -9.64 -13.73
CA PRO A 187 16.90 -9.93 -13.42
C PRO A 187 17.63 -8.76 -12.74
N GLN A 188 17.18 -7.52 -12.95
CA GLN A 188 17.72 -6.32 -12.30
C GLN A 188 17.57 -6.29 -10.77
N HIS A 189 16.74 -7.18 -10.20
CA HIS A 189 16.54 -7.30 -8.76
C HIS A 189 17.27 -8.51 -8.16
N LEU A 190 18.01 -9.26 -8.98
CA LEU A 190 18.79 -10.42 -8.53
C LEU A 190 20.11 -9.99 -7.88
N SER A 191 20.53 -10.73 -6.85
CA SER A 191 21.87 -10.59 -6.29
C SER A 191 22.93 -11.12 -7.26
N GLN A 192 24.20 -10.76 -7.06
CA GLN A 192 25.30 -11.29 -7.88
C GLN A 192 25.33 -12.83 -7.91
N ALA A 193 25.13 -13.48 -6.76
CA ALA A 193 25.04 -14.93 -6.67
C ALA A 193 23.84 -15.50 -7.45
N ASP A 194 22.71 -14.78 -7.47
CA ASP A 194 21.54 -15.20 -8.25
C ASP A 194 21.74 -15.01 -9.75
N LEU A 195 22.48 -13.96 -10.16
CA LEU A 195 22.87 -13.74 -11.55
C LEU A 195 23.81 -14.85 -12.04
N GLU A 196 24.73 -15.32 -11.21
CA GLU A 196 25.60 -16.46 -11.53
C GLU A 196 24.79 -17.77 -11.68
N ILE A 197 23.83 -18.01 -10.79
CA ILE A 197 22.89 -19.14 -10.92
C ILE A 197 22.11 -19.04 -12.23
N ARG A 198 21.63 -17.84 -12.58
CA ARG A 198 20.90 -17.57 -13.82
C ARG A 198 21.75 -17.81 -15.06
N ALA A 199 22.95 -17.26 -15.11
CA ALA A 199 23.88 -17.48 -16.22
C ALA A 199 24.25 -18.96 -16.37
N ALA A 200 24.40 -19.68 -15.25
CA ALA A 200 24.65 -21.11 -15.29
C ALA A 200 23.45 -21.90 -15.81
N PHE A 201 22.22 -21.52 -15.43
CA PHE A 201 20.99 -22.11 -15.95
C PHE A 201 20.82 -21.85 -17.46
N GLU A 202 21.10 -20.64 -17.92
CA GLU A 202 21.04 -20.28 -19.35
C GLU A 202 22.05 -21.07 -20.19
N ARG A 203 23.24 -21.35 -19.63
CA ARG A 203 24.28 -22.11 -20.31
C ARG A 203 23.97 -23.61 -20.37
N ASP A 204 23.46 -24.16 -19.27
CA ASP A 204 23.16 -25.59 -19.14
C ASP A 204 22.02 -25.81 -18.12
N PRO A 205 20.78 -26.03 -18.59
CA PRO A 205 19.62 -26.18 -17.72
C PRO A 205 19.48 -27.59 -17.12
N ASP A 206 20.08 -28.62 -17.71
CA ASP A 206 19.85 -30.03 -17.34
C ASP A 206 20.17 -30.34 -15.86
N PRO A 207 21.26 -29.81 -15.26
CA PRO A 207 21.52 -29.98 -13.83
C PRO A 207 20.43 -29.37 -12.93
N PHE A 208 19.74 -28.32 -13.38
CA PHE A 208 18.68 -27.68 -12.60
C PHE A 208 17.34 -28.41 -12.74
N LEU A 209 17.03 -28.86 -13.96
CA LEU A 209 15.80 -29.62 -14.24
C LEU A 209 15.82 -31.02 -13.61
N SER A 210 17.01 -31.63 -13.51
CA SER A 210 17.21 -32.92 -12.83
C SER A 210 17.34 -32.83 -11.31
N GLY A 211 17.37 -31.61 -10.74
CA GLY A 211 17.50 -31.38 -9.30
C GLY A 211 18.93 -31.51 -8.73
N GLN A 212 19.95 -31.72 -9.58
CA GLN A 212 21.36 -31.71 -9.17
C GLN A 212 21.84 -30.32 -8.72
N ARG A 213 21.22 -29.26 -9.25
CA ARG A 213 21.41 -27.86 -8.87
C ARG A 213 20.06 -27.22 -8.61
N SER A 214 20.05 -26.19 -7.77
CA SER A 214 18.84 -25.45 -7.45
C SER A 214 18.93 -24.01 -7.95
N ILE A 215 17.82 -23.52 -8.51
CA ILE A 215 17.66 -22.08 -8.74
C ILE A 215 17.36 -21.34 -7.43
N PHE A 216 17.13 -22.04 -6.32
CA PHE A 216 16.87 -21.44 -5.01
C PHE A 216 18.13 -21.51 -4.14
N THR A 217 18.39 -20.43 -3.40
CA THR A 217 19.41 -20.41 -2.34
C THR A 217 18.75 -20.46 -0.97
N ALA A 218 19.41 -21.06 0.02
CA ALA A 218 18.89 -21.12 1.40
C ALA A 218 18.58 -19.71 1.95
N ASN A 219 19.43 -18.73 1.63
CA ASN A 219 19.23 -17.33 2.02
C ASN A 219 18.01 -16.69 1.33
N ALA A 220 17.76 -17.00 0.06
CA ALA A 220 16.57 -16.49 -0.64
C ALA A 220 15.28 -17.09 -0.06
N ILE A 221 15.26 -18.40 0.21
CA ILE A 221 14.12 -19.08 0.82
C ILE A 221 13.82 -18.49 2.20
N ARG A 222 14.84 -18.33 3.05
CA ARG A 222 14.67 -17.75 4.39
C ARG A 222 14.09 -16.35 4.34
N ARG A 223 14.65 -15.47 3.49
CA ARG A 223 14.15 -14.10 3.32
C ARG A 223 12.72 -14.05 2.81
N ALA A 224 12.36 -14.90 1.85
CA ALA A 224 10.99 -14.99 1.34
C ALA A 224 10.01 -15.45 2.43
N ALA A 225 10.40 -16.43 3.24
CA ALA A 225 9.58 -16.89 4.37
C ALA A 225 9.41 -15.81 5.45
N GLU A 226 10.50 -15.14 5.84
CA GLU A 226 10.47 -14.03 6.81
C GLU A 226 9.59 -12.87 6.33
N ASP A 227 9.69 -12.49 5.05
CA ASP A 227 8.87 -11.43 4.44
C ASP A 227 7.39 -11.80 4.41
N TRP A 228 7.08 -13.04 3.99
CA TRP A 228 5.72 -13.54 3.95
C TRP A 228 5.09 -13.60 5.36
N VAL A 229 5.81 -14.17 6.34
CA VAL A 229 5.31 -14.28 7.73
C VAL A 229 5.05 -12.89 8.30
N ARG A 230 5.99 -11.96 8.11
CA ARG A 230 5.84 -10.58 8.56
C ARG A 230 4.61 -9.91 7.95
N ASN A 231 4.47 -9.98 6.62
CA ASN A 231 3.34 -9.36 5.93
C ASN A 231 1.99 -9.92 6.42
N VAL A 232 1.85 -11.24 6.45
CA VAL A 232 0.58 -11.90 6.84
C VAL A 232 0.23 -11.59 8.28
N THR A 233 1.20 -11.70 9.19
CA THR A 233 0.96 -11.50 10.63
C THR A 233 0.61 -10.05 10.94
N GLU A 234 1.39 -9.09 10.44
CA GLU A 234 1.18 -7.67 10.72
C GLU A 234 -0.10 -7.15 10.05
N THR A 235 -0.36 -7.54 8.80
CA THR A 235 -1.53 -7.05 8.04
C THR A 235 -2.82 -7.59 8.64
N ASP A 236 -2.88 -8.89 8.98
CA ASP A 236 -4.08 -9.49 9.57
C ASP A 236 -4.35 -8.94 10.97
N ALA A 237 -3.31 -8.78 11.80
CA ALA A 237 -3.45 -8.19 13.13
C ALA A 237 -3.99 -6.76 13.06
N ARG A 238 -3.37 -5.88 12.25
CA ARG A 238 -3.84 -4.48 12.10
C ARG A 238 -5.20 -4.38 11.45
N GLY A 239 -5.49 -5.24 10.47
CA GLY A 239 -6.81 -5.30 9.81
C GLY A 239 -7.93 -5.59 10.80
N ARG A 240 -7.76 -6.64 11.63
CA ARG A 240 -8.73 -6.98 12.68
C ARG A 240 -8.88 -5.88 13.72
N GLU A 241 -7.76 -5.33 14.19
CA GLU A 241 -7.74 -4.33 15.26
C GLU A 241 -8.39 -3.01 14.84
N LEU A 242 -8.09 -2.52 13.63
CA LEU A 242 -8.53 -1.19 13.20
C LEU A 242 -9.87 -1.19 12.47
N TYR A 243 -10.20 -2.23 11.70
CA TYR A 243 -11.36 -2.23 10.82
C TYR A 243 -12.51 -3.14 11.32
N GLY A 244 -12.24 -4.11 12.20
CA GLY A 244 -13.26 -5.01 12.73
C GLY A 244 -14.11 -5.64 11.61
N ASP A 245 -15.41 -5.36 11.61
CA ASP A 245 -16.36 -5.87 10.61
C ASP A 245 -16.13 -5.32 9.18
N ARG A 246 -15.27 -4.30 9.02
CA ARG A 246 -14.81 -3.77 7.71
C ARG A 246 -13.51 -4.44 7.24
N TYR A 247 -13.09 -5.53 7.86
CA TYR A 247 -11.96 -6.33 7.44
C TYR A 247 -12.39 -7.75 7.09
N ILE A 248 -11.92 -8.25 5.95
CA ILE A 248 -12.09 -9.65 5.55
C ILE A 248 -10.77 -10.22 5.03
N SER A 249 -10.45 -11.45 5.44
CA SER A 249 -9.37 -12.22 4.84
C SER A 249 -9.90 -13.42 4.05
N LEU A 250 -9.22 -13.71 2.93
CA LEU A 250 -9.52 -14.81 2.03
C LEU A 250 -8.27 -15.63 1.79
N ARG A 251 -8.44 -16.95 1.65
CA ARG A 251 -7.36 -17.83 1.19
C ARG A 251 -7.44 -17.94 -0.33
N TYR A 252 -6.30 -17.82 -0.99
CA TYR A 252 -6.18 -18.01 -2.42
C TYR A 252 -6.64 -19.42 -2.84
N GLU A 253 -6.34 -20.42 -2.03
CA GLU A 253 -6.71 -21.81 -2.31
C GLU A 253 -8.22 -22.01 -2.24
N ASP A 254 -8.89 -21.41 -1.26
CA ASP A 254 -10.37 -21.45 -1.14
C ASP A 254 -11.03 -20.71 -2.31
N LEU A 255 -10.44 -19.58 -2.75
CA LEU A 255 -10.90 -18.85 -3.93
C LEU A 255 -10.83 -19.71 -5.20
N LEU A 256 -9.87 -20.62 -5.31
CA LEU A 256 -9.80 -21.55 -6.43
C LEU A 256 -10.76 -22.74 -6.28
N ALA A 257 -10.87 -23.29 -5.07
CA ALA A 257 -11.68 -24.48 -4.81
C ALA A 257 -13.19 -24.19 -4.82
N ALA A 258 -13.59 -23.02 -4.35
CA ALA A 258 -14.99 -22.62 -4.17
C ALA A 258 -15.20 -21.17 -4.64
N SER A 259 -14.81 -20.87 -5.89
CA SER A 259 -14.78 -19.48 -6.39
C SER A 259 -16.11 -18.74 -6.25
N TRP A 260 -17.23 -19.37 -6.59
CA TRP A 260 -18.54 -18.73 -6.51
C TRP A 260 -18.90 -18.33 -5.07
N GLU A 261 -18.79 -19.27 -4.12
CA GLU A 261 -19.07 -19.03 -2.71
C GLU A 261 -18.17 -17.94 -2.10
N GLN A 262 -16.86 -17.97 -2.41
CA GLN A 262 -15.93 -16.95 -1.92
C GLN A 262 -16.23 -15.56 -2.51
N MET A 263 -16.65 -15.50 -3.78
CA MET A 263 -17.03 -14.24 -4.42
C MET A 263 -18.36 -13.70 -3.91
N GLU A 264 -19.38 -14.55 -3.71
CA GLU A 264 -20.65 -14.15 -3.07
C GLU A 264 -20.42 -13.56 -1.68
N ARG A 265 -19.61 -14.24 -0.86
CA ARG A 265 -19.22 -13.74 0.47
C ARG A 265 -18.51 -12.38 0.39
N LEU A 266 -17.65 -12.19 -0.62
CA LEU A 266 -16.91 -10.94 -0.79
C LEU A 266 -17.80 -9.79 -1.31
N TRP A 267 -18.72 -10.05 -2.24
CA TRP A 267 -19.68 -9.05 -2.71
C TRP A 267 -20.64 -8.64 -1.60
N ALA A 268 -21.16 -9.60 -0.83
CA ALA A 268 -21.98 -9.33 0.34
C ALA A 268 -21.23 -8.47 1.38
N PHE A 269 -19.94 -8.73 1.60
CA PHE A 269 -19.08 -7.90 2.47
C PHE A 269 -18.93 -6.47 1.95
N LEU A 270 -18.87 -6.28 0.63
CA LEU A 270 -18.87 -4.94 0.00
C LEU A 270 -20.25 -4.28 -0.01
N GLY A 271 -21.32 -5.01 0.35
CA GLY A 271 -22.69 -4.50 0.40
C GLY A 271 -23.37 -4.45 -0.97
N VAL A 272 -22.97 -5.32 -1.89
CA VAL A 272 -23.52 -5.42 -3.25
C VAL A 272 -24.02 -6.82 -3.57
#